data_AF-A0A9D7AU69-F1
#
_entry.id   AF-A0A9D7AU69-F1
#
_cell.length_a   1.000
_cell.length_b   1.000
_cell.length_c   1.000
_cell.angle_alpha   90.00
_cell.angle_beta   90.00
_cell.angle_gamma   90.00
#
_symmetry.space_group_name_H-M   'P 1'
#
loop_
_entity.id
_entity.type
_entity.pdbx_description
1 polymer ?
#
loop_
_entity_poly.entity_id
_entity_poly.type
_entity_poly.pdbx_seq_one_letter_code
_entity_poly.pdbx_strand_id
1 'polypeptide(L)'
;MVRVPTALGPVDIELFDTAAPATVANYLSYVRSGAYNNTFFHRSIRNFVVQGGGYTWTDGAGGQPVKVPAAPPVVNEFSAARSNLRGTVEMAKLGGDPNSATSEWFVNLANNAENLDKQNGGFTVFGRVTTAGMAVMDAIAALPVQARNTCSATSGALTNLPVVNNPTSCAALNTSTLVMTGPVIELPTVQRDSDRIFNYLEAAFPGYAAPASPASGAISGYYFRYYAKTASYLATKDGQLYFLAPNIRADLFDLGTVVQWLAIAAAAGY
;
A
#
# COMPACT_ATOMS: atom_id res chain seq x y z
N MET A 1 4.20 3.33 2.56
CA MET A 1 3.70 3.19 1.18
C MET A 1 4.50 2.07 0.51
N VAL A 2 3.91 1.29 -0.39
CA VAL A 2 4.60 0.22 -1.12
C VAL A 2 4.45 0.45 -2.62
N ARG A 3 5.53 0.24 -3.38
CA ARG A 3 5.53 0.29 -4.84
C ARG A 3 5.62 -1.10 -5.41
N VAL A 4 4.70 -1.42 -6.31
CA VAL A 4 4.71 -2.63 -7.15
C VAL A 4 5.05 -2.20 -8.58
N PRO A 5 6.31 -2.32 -9.03
CA PRO A 5 6.69 -1.96 -10.41
C PRO A 5 6.08 -2.96 -11.40
N THR A 6 5.64 -2.49 -12.56
CA THR A 6 5.22 -3.34 -13.68
C THR A 6 5.72 -2.76 -15.01
N ALA A 7 5.67 -3.54 -16.09
CA ALA A 7 5.96 -3.05 -17.43
C ALA A 7 4.96 -1.96 -17.92
N LEU A 8 3.77 -1.88 -17.33
CA LEU A 8 2.76 -0.85 -17.65
C LEU A 8 2.90 0.41 -16.77
N GLY A 9 3.82 0.40 -15.81
CA GLY A 9 4.05 1.49 -14.85
C GLY A 9 4.03 1.01 -13.40
N PRO A 10 4.45 1.86 -12.45
CA PRO A 10 4.40 1.53 -11.02
C PRO A 10 2.98 1.64 -10.46
N VAL A 11 2.62 0.70 -9.59
CA VAL A 11 1.40 0.75 -8.76
C VAL A 11 1.82 1.08 -7.33
N ASP A 12 1.49 2.28 -6.89
CA ASP A 12 1.78 2.75 -5.54
C ASP A 12 0.58 2.53 -4.62
N ILE A 13 0.81 1.88 -3.48
CA ILE A 13 -0.19 1.48 -2.50
C ILE A 13 0.10 2.18 -1.16
N GLU A 14 -0.84 2.99 -0.71
CA GLU A 14 -0.90 3.53 0.65
C GLU A 14 -1.47 2.46 1.58
N LEU A 15 -0.73 2.11 2.64
CA LEU A 15 -1.14 1.09 3.60
C LEU A 15 -1.87 1.73 4.78
N PHE A 16 -2.76 0.97 5.40
CA PHE A 16 -3.56 1.39 6.55
C PHE A 16 -3.01 0.77 7.84
N ASP A 17 -1.74 1.08 8.15
CA ASP A 17 -0.96 0.45 9.23
C ASP A 17 -1.69 0.46 10.59
N THR A 18 -2.40 1.54 10.92
CA THR A 18 -3.15 1.66 12.18
C THR A 18 -4.50 0.92 12.14
N ALA A 19 -5.09 0.78 10.95
CA ALA A 19 -6.46 0.29 10.81
C ALA A 19 -6.54 -1.22 10.57
N ALA A 20 -5.50 -1.80 9.95
CA ALA A 20 -5.34 -3.24 9.71
C ALA A 20 -3.91 -3.70 10.03
N PRO A 21 -3.45 -3.53 11.30
CA PRO A 21 -2.04 -3.70 11.67
C PRO A 21 -1.51 -5.12 11.43
N ALA A 22 -2.29 -6.17 11.70
CA ALA A 22 -1.82 -7.55 11.49
C ALA A 22 -1.69 -7.86 9.99
N THR A 23 -2.65 -7.39 9.19
CA THR A 23 -2.67 -7.58 7.74
C THR A 23 -1.54 -6.82 7.05
N VAL A 24 -1.32 -5.57 7.45
CA VAL A 24 -0.21 -4.76 6.95
C VAL A 24 1.14 -5.36 7.34
N ALA A 25 1.31 -5.81 8.59
CA ALA A 25 2.53 -6.50 9.02
C ALA A 25 2.78 -7.78 8.21
N ASN A 26 1.73 -8.58 7.95
CA ASN A 26 1.81 -9.74 7.08
C ASN A 26 2.25 -9.36 5.65
N TYR A 27 1.58 -8.40 5.01
CA TYR A 27 1.92 -7.94 3.66
C TYR A 27 3.37 -7.44 3.56
N LEU A 28 3.80 -6.61 4.51
CA LEU A 28 5.16 -6.09 4.57
C LEU A 28 6.21 -7.18 4.81
N SER A 29 5.87 -8.28 5.49
CA SER A 29 6.78 -9.41 5.65
C SER A 29 7.14 -10.07 4.30
N TYR A 30 6.17 -10.20 3.39
CA TYR A 30 6.41 -10.70 2.03
C TYR A 30 7.18 -9.69 1.17
N VAL A 31 6.92 -8.39 1.34
CA VAL A 31 7.69 -7.32 0.68
C VAL A 31 9.16 -7.38 1.11
N ARG A 32 9.42 -7.36 2.43
CA ARG A 32 10.77 -7.30 3.02
C ARG A 32 11.59 -8.55 2.77
N SER A 33 10.95 -9.72 2.72
CA SER A 33 11.61 -10.98 2.37
C SER A 33 11.90 -11.11 0.86
N GLY A 34 11.35 -10.22 0.03
CA GLY A 34 11.45 -10.31 -1.43
C GLY A 34 10.55 -11.39 -2.03
N ALA A 35 9.63 -11.97 -1.27
CA ALA A 35 8.73 -13.03 -1.74
C ALA A 35 7.79 -12.57 -2.87
N TYR A 36 7.50 -11.28 -2.94
CA TYR A 36 6.72 -10.70 -4.04
C TYR A 36 7.55 -10.33 -5.29
N ASN A 37 8.88 -10.38 -5.22
CA ASN A 37 9.73 -10.02 -6.35
C ASN A 37 9.51 -10.99 -7.51
N ASN A 38 9.32 -10.44 -8.72
CA ASN A 38 9.09 -11.24 -9.92
C ASN A 38 7.87 -12.17 -9.80
N THR A 39 6.86 -11.76 -9.03
CA THR A 39 5.52 -12.34 -9.12
C THR A 39 4.79 -11.81 -10.35
N PHE A 40 3.56 -12.25 -10.59
CA PHE A 40 2.73 -11.70 -11.66
C PHE A 40 1.27 -11.57 -11.21
N PHE A 41 0.50 -10.75 -11.93
CA PHE A 41 -0.95 -10.72 -11.74
C PHE A 41 -1.57 -11.95 -12.38
N HIS A 42 -2.02 -12.88 -11.54
CA HIS A 42 -2.48 -14.20 -11.99
C HIS A 42 -3.97 -14.25 -12.32
N ARG A 43 -4.74 -13.22 -11.92
CA ARG A 43 -6.18 -13.13 -12.18
C ARG A 43 -6.63 -11.68 -12.37
N SER A 44 -7.40 -11.42 -13.42
CA SER A 44 -7.99 -10.11 -13.75
C SER A 44 -9.42 -10.30 -14.23
N ILE A 45 -10.38 -9.76 -13.48
CA ILE A 45 -11.80 -9.76 -13.83
C ILE A 45 -12.26 -8.31 -13.95
N ARG A 46 -12.61 -7.92 -15.18
CA ARG A 46 -13.07 -6.56 -15.50
C ARG A 46 -14.26 -6.18 -14.61
N ASN A 47 -14.24 -4.95 -14.11
CA ASN A 47 -15.24 -4.40 -13.18
C ASN A 47 -15.35 -5.17 -11.85
N PHE A 48 -14.33 -5.96 -11.49
CA PHE A 48 -14.29 -6.64 -10.20
C PHE A 48 -12.93 -6.45 -9.54
N VAL A 49 -11.92 -7.26 -9.88
CA VAL A 49 -10.61 -7.25 -9.21
C VAL A 49 -9.47 -7.61 -10.13
N VAL A 50 -8.27 -7.15 -9.80
CA VAL A 50 -6.99 -7.70 -10.27
C VAL A 50 -6.24 -8.25 -9.07
N GLN A 51 -5.75 -9.48 -9.16
CA GLN A 51 -5.17 -10.26 -8.06
C GLN A 51 -3.74 -10.71 -8.40
N GLY A 52 -2.86 -10.64 -7.40
CA GLY A 52 -1.44 -10.96 -7.51
C GLY A 52 -0.86 -11.52 -6.21
N GLY A 53 0.47 -11.61 -6.15
CA GLY A 53 1.21 -12.04 -4.94
C GLY A 53 1.17 -13.55 -4.64
N GLY A 54 0.50 -14.35 -5.48
CA GLY A 54 0.34 -15.79 -5.26
C GLY A 54 1.38 -16.66 -5.95
N TYR A 55 1.99 -16.16 -7.04
CA TYR A 55 2.81 -16.98 -7.92
C TYR A 55 3.98 -16.19 -8.51
N THR A 56 5.12 -16.85 -8.64
CA THR A 56 6.23 -16.49 -9.53
C THR A 56 6.21 -17.37 -10.78
N TRP A 57 7.06 -17.04 -11.75
CA TRP A 57 7.19 -17.82 -12.99
C TRP A 57 8.62 -18.33 -13.18
N THR A 58 8.75 -19.57 -13.64
CA THR A 58 10.04 -20.11 -14.10
C THR A 58 10.02 -20.38 -15.60
N ASP A 59 10.97 -19.78 -16.32
CA ASP A 59 11.13 -19.98 -17.77
C ASP A 59 11.88 -21.30 -18.07
N GLY A 60 11.54 -21.96 -19.18
CA GLY A 60 12.14 -23.23 -19.61
C GLY A 60 11.16 -24.17 -20.34
N ALA A 61 11.62 -25.38 -20.67
CA ALA A 61 10.78 -26.40 -21.29
C ALA A 61 9.62 -26.78 -20.33
N GLY A 62 8.44 -26.23 -20.61
CA GLY A 62 7.23 -26.45 -19.83
C GLY A 62 6.93 -25.38 -18.77
N GLY A 63 7.47 -24.15 -18.85
CA GLY A 63 7.30 -23.07 -17.87
C GLY A 63 5.98 -23.08 -17.08
N GLN A 64 6.09 -23.06 -15.75
CA GLN A 64 4.98 -23.25 -14.82
C GLN A 64 4.96 -22.14 -13.76
N PRO A 65 3.77 -21.84 -13.21
CA PRO A 65 3.64 -20.96 -12.07
C PRO A 65 4.14 -21.69 -10.81
N VAL A 66 4.93 -21.01 -9.99
CA VAL A 66 5.41 -21.51 -8.71
C VAL A 66 4.71 -20.72 -7.60
N LYS A 67 4.08 -21.42 -6.66
CA LYS A 67 3.42 -20.76 -5.52
C LYS A 67 4.43 -19.98 -4.70
N VAL A 68 4.08 -18.75 -4.33
CA VAL A 68 4.78 -18.02 -3.27
C VAL A 68 4.61 -18.81 -1.96
N PRO A 69 5.70 -19.16 -1.25
CA PRO A 69 5.60 -19.88 0.01
C PRO A 69 4.73 -19.12 1.02
N ALA A 70 3.72 -19.80 1.56
CA ALA A 70 2.81 -19.18 2.51
C ALA A 70 3.44 -19.10 3.91
N ALA A 71 3.43 -17.90 4.49
CA ALA A 71 3.56 -17.69 5.93
C ALA A 71 2.27 -18.15 6.65
N PRO A 72 2.28 -18.26 7.99
CA PRO A 72 1.06 -18.54 8.76
C PRO A 72 -0.09 -17.59 8.39
N PRO A 73 -1.34 -18.08 8.32
CA PRO A 73 -2.48 -17.23 7.96
C PRO A 73 -2.69 -16.07 8.94
N VAL A 74 -3.15 -14.94 8.43
CA VAL A 74 -3.48 -13.75 9.22
C VAL A 74 -4.97 -13.71 9.56
N VAL A 75 -5.29 -13.25 10.78
CA VAL A 75 -6.66 -13.04 11.24
C VAL A 75 -7.34 -11.95 10.39
N ASN A 76 -8.61 -12.15 10.07
CA ASN A 76 -9.42 -11.19 9.34
C ASN A 76 -9.67 -9.91 10.16
N GLU A 77 -9.15 -8.78 9.71
CA GLU A 77 -9.38 -7.45 10.32
C GLU A 77 -10.42 -6.62 9.54
N PHE A 78 -11.41 -7.31 8.94
CA PHE A 78 -12.49 -6.64 8.22
C PHE A 78 -13.25 -5.65 9.12
N SER A 79 -13.61 -4.50 8.56
CA SER A 79 -14.45 -3.50 9.20
C SER A 79 -15.37 -2.86 8.17
N ALA A 80 -16.67 -2.76 8.46
CA ALA A 80 -17.63 -2.10 7.58
C ALA A 80 -17.32 -0.61 7.34
N ALA A 81 -16.58 0.04 8.25
CA ALA A 81 -16.10 1.41 8.07
C ALA A 81 -14.98 1.52 7.01
N ARG A 82 -14.36 0.39 6.64
CA ARG A 82 -13.35 0.24 5.59
C ARG A 82 -13.86 -0.74 4.53
N SER A 83 -14.89 -0.29 3.82
CA SER A 83 -15.60 -1.07 2.81
C SER A 83 -14.76 -1.35 1.55
N ASN A 84 -15.05 -2.46 0.87
CA ASN A 84 -14.42 -2.90 -0.38
C ASN A 84 -14.86 -2.02 -1.57
N LEU A 85 -14.25 -0.84 -1.70
CA LEU A 85 -14.55 0.16 -2.71
C LEU A 85 -13.50 0.21 -3.83
N ARG A 86 -13.81 0.87 -4.95
CA ARG A 86 -12.83 0.99 -6.04
C ARG A 86 -11.50 1.59 -5.56
N GLY A 87 -10.41 0.89 -5.90
CA GLY A 87 -9.04 1.26 -5.59
C GLY A 87 -8.54 0.84 -4.21
N THR A 88 -9.37 0.20 -3.38
CA THR A 88 -8.87 -0.43 -2.15
C THR A 88 -8.12 -1.73 -2.46
N VAL A 89 -7.26 -2.14 -1.52
CA VAL A 89 -6.42 -3.33 -1.59
C VAL A 89 -6.74 -4.26 -0.44
N GLU A 90 -6.94 -5.55 -0.74
CA GLU A 90 -7.38 -6.57 0.20
C GLU A 90 -6.61 -7.87 0.09
N MET A 91 -6.63 -8.66 1.16
CA MET A 91 -6.11 -10.03 1.14
C MET A 91 -7.11 -10.99 0.51
N ALA A 92 -6.65 -11.85 -0.40
CA ALA A 92 -7.43 -12.97 -0.89
C ALA A 92 -7.50 -14.09 0.17
N LYS A 93 -8.61 -14.84 0.17
CA LYS A 93 -8.91 -15.87 1.17
C LYS A 93 -9.55 -17.10 0.53
N LEU A 94 -9.41 -18.23 1.21
CA LEU A 94 -10.16 -19.45 0.90
C LEU A 94 -11.64 -19.24 1.25
N GLY A 95 -12.54 -19.73 0.39
CA GLY A 95 -13.97 -19.65 0.62
C GLY A 95 -14.39 -20.49 1.83
N GLY A 96 -15.17 -19.91 2.74
CA GLY A 96 -15.62 -20.57 3.96
C GLY A 96 -14.63 -20.47 5.13
N ASP A 97 -13.43 -19.92 4.90
CA ASP A 97 -12.43 -19.69 5.95
C ASP A 97 -12.01 -18.21 5.99
N PRO A 98 -12.64 -17.41 6.89
CA PRO A 98 -12.33 -15.99 7.02
C PRO A 98 -10.90 -15.67 7.42
N ASN A 99 -10.16 -16.58 8.06
CA ASN A 99 -8.81 -16.34 8.61
C ASN A 99 -7.71 -17.07 7.81
N SER A 100 -7.95 -17.34 6.52
CA SER A 100 -7.05 -18.09 5.64
C SER A 100 -6.10 -17.23 4.81
N ALA A 101 -6.14 -15.91 4.95
CA ALA A 101 -5.32 -14.97 4.18
C ALA A 101 -3.82 -15.22 4.43
N THR A 102 -3.03 -15.28 3.35
CA THR A 102 -1.55 -15.46 3.43
C THR A 102 -0.81 -14.45 2.54
N SER A 103 -0.42 -14.81 1.32
CA SER A 103 0.37 -13.97 0.42
C SER A 103 -0.44 -13.26 -0.67
N GLU A 104 -1.58 -13.83 -1.07
CA GLU A 104 -2.37 -13.32 -2.18
C GLU A 104 -3.17 -12.07 -1.80
N TRP A 105 -3.14 -11.07 -2.67
CA TRP A 105 -3.85 -9.80 -2.51
C TRP A 105 -4.50 -9.38 -3.83
N PHE A 106 -5.51 -8.52 -3.74
CA PHE A 106 -6.18 -7.98 -4.92
C PHE A 106 -6.50 -6.49 -4.76
N VAL A 107 -6.71 -5.82 -5.90
CA VAL A 107 -7.19 -4.45 -5.98
C VAL A 107 -8.61 -4.46 -6.54
N ASN A 108 -9.51 -3.76 -5.87
CA ASN A 108 -10.88 -3.55 -6.34
C ASN A 108 -10.91 -2.59 -7.55
N LEU A 109 -11.42 -3.06 -8.69
CA LEU A 109 -11.64 -2.24 -9.89
C LEU A 109 -13.02 -1.57 -9.91
N ALA A 110 -13.92 -1.93 -8.99
CA ALA A 110 -15.24 -1.35 -8.84
C ALA A 110 -15.62 -1.32 -7.36
N ASN A 111 -16.77 -0.73 -7.03
CA ASN A 111 -17.33 -0.84 -5.70
C ASN A 111 -17.91 -2.24 -5.52
N ASN A 112 -17.28 -3.04 -4.67
CA ASN A 112 -17.60 -4.44 -4.47
C ASN A 112 -18.19 -4.72 -3.08
N ALA A 113 -18.53 -3.68 -2.32
CA ALA A 113 -19.10 -3.75 -0.97
C ALA A 113 -20.28 -4.72 -0.86
N GLU A 114 -21.21 -4.69 -1.82
CA GLU A 114 -22.40 -5.56 -1.83
C GLU A 114 -22.08 -7.06 -1.90
N ASN A 115 -20.87 -7.41 -2.33
CA ASN A 115 -20.40 -8.78 -2.44
C ASN A 115 -19.32 -9.10 -1.39
N LEU A 116 -18.22 -8.35 -1.39
CA LEU A 116 -17.03 -8.63 -0.59
C LEU A 116 -17.20 -8.26 0.89
N ASP A 117 -18.02 -7.26 1.24
CA ASP A 117 -18.25 -6.95 2.67
C ASP A 117 -19.19 -7.97 3.33
N LYS A 118 -20.01 -8.67 2.53
CA LYS A 118 -21.12 -9.51 3.01
C LYS A 118 -20.84 -11.01 2.97
N GLN A 119 -19.72 -11.43 2.40
CA GLN A 119 -19.36 -12.84 2.27
C GLN A 119 -18.06 -13.15 3.02
N ASN A 120 -17.87 -14.41 3.41
CA ASN A 120 -16.62 -14.93 3.98
C ASN A 120 -16.07 -14.08 5.16
N GLY A 121 -16.96 -13.52 5.98
CA GLY A 121 -16.62 -12.63 7.10
C GLY A 121 -16.13 -11.22 6.68
N GLY A 122 -16.35 -10.82 5.43
CA GLY A 122 -15.79 -9.62 4.83
C GLY A 122 -14.33 -9.79 4.41
N PHE A 123 -13.84 -8.94 3.51
CA PHE A 123 -12.43 -8.93 3.07
C PHE A 123 -11.71 -7.72 3.64
N THR A 124 -10.59 -7.93 4.34
CA THR A 124 -9.83 -6.87 5.00
C THR A 124 -9.21 -5.91 4.00
N VAL A 125 -9.75 -4.70 3.95
CA VAL A 125 -9.10 -3.56 3.32
C VAL A 125 -7.92 -3.10 4.18
N PHE A 126 -6.71 -3.27 3.65
CA PHE A 126 -5.46 -2.91 4.33
C PHE A 126 -4.68 -1.80 3.62
N GLY A 127 -5.17 -1.32 2.48
CA GLY A 127 -4.57 -0.20 1.78
C GLY A 127 -5.42 0.32 0.63
N ARG A 128 -4.87 1.28 -0.09
CA ARG A 128 -5.48 1.91 -1.27
C ARG A 128 -4.41 2.25 -2.30
N VAL A 129 -4.73 1.99 -3.57
CA VAL A 129 -3.90 2.40 -4.69
C VAL A 129 -4.05 3.91 -4.94
N THR A 130 -2.93 4.59 -5.17
CA THR A 130 -2.92 6.01 -5.57
C THR A 130 -3.67 6.24 -6.90
N THR A 131 -4.08 7.47 -7.19
CA THR A 131 -4.74 7.80 -8.47
C THR A 131 -3.89 7.40 -9.68
N ALA A 132 -2.59 7.65 -9.64
CA ALA A 132 -1.67 7.25 -10.71
C ALA A 132 -1.56 5.72 -10.83
N GLY A 133 -1.46 5.01 -9.70
CA GLY A 133 -1.47 3.55 -9.69
C GLY A 133 -2.77 2.95 -10.23
N MET A 134 -3.92 3.60 -9.97
CA MET A 134 -5.21 3.13 -10.50
C MET A 134 -5.29 3.17 -12.02
N ALA A 135 -4.67 4.17 -12.67
CA ALA A 135 -4.56 4.19 -14.13
C ALA A 135 -3.80 2.97 -14.68
N VAL A 136 -2.74 2.54 -13.97
CA VAL A 136 -2.00 1.31 -14.31
C VAL A 136 -2.86 0.07 -14.08
N MET A 137 -3.60 -0.01 -12.98
CA MET A 137 -4.52 -1.13 -12.71
C MET A 137 -5.62 -1.25 -13.77
N ASP A 138 -6.17 -0.13 -14.23
CA ASP A 138 -7.14 -0.11 -15.31
C ASP A 138 -6.53 -0.56 -16.65
N ALA A 139 -5.29 -0.15 -16.94
CA ALA A 139 -4.55 -0.60 -18.12
C ALA A 139 -4.31 -2.13 -18.08
N ILE A 140 -3.96 -2.69 -16.92
CA ILE A 140 -3.84 -4.14 -16.72
C ILE A 140 -5.19 -4.84 -16.92
N ALA A 141 -6.29 -4.27 -16.43
CA ALA A 141 -7.64 -4.82 -16.59
C ALA A 141 -8.18 -4.73 -18.03
N ALA A 142 -7.60 -3.85 -18.85
CA ALA A 142 -7.92 -3.71 -20.27
C ALA A 142 -7.21 -4.76 -21.15
N LEU A 143 -6.15 -5.41 -20.64
CA LEU A 143 -5.43 -6.45 -21.36
C LEU A 143 -6.32 -7.66 -21.68
N PRO A 144 -6.03 -8.39 -22.77
CA PRO A 144 -6.62 -9.69 -23.01
C PRO A 144 -6.35 -10.62 -21.83
N VAL A 145 -7.35 -11.42 -21.49
CA VAL A 145 -7.23 -12.47 -20.47
C VAL A 145 -7.19 -13.83 -21.13
N GLN A 146 -6.31 -14.70 -20.66
CA GLN A 146 -6.28 -16.09 -21.08
C GLN A 146 -6.77 -17.02 -19.99
N ALA A 147 -7.58 -18.00 -20.38
CA ALA A 147 -7.97 -19.08 -19.52
C ALA A 147 -6.91 -20.18 -19.57
N ARG A 148 -6.18 -20.37 -18.46
CA ARG A 148 -5.14 -21.41 -18.36
C ARG A 148 -5.71 -22.82 -18.11
N ASN A 149 -7.04 -23.01 -18.11
CA ASN A 149 -7.68 -24.33 -17.99
C ASN A 149 -7.34 -25.28 -19.16
N THR A 150 -6.75 -24.76 -20.24
CA THR A 150 -6.20 -25.54 -21.37
C THR A 150 -4.68 -25.79 -21.26
N CYS A 151 -4.00 -25.37 -20.18
CA CYS A 151 -2.54 -25.21 -20.16
C CYS A 151 -1.78 -25.94 -19.04
N SER A 152 -2.43 -26.32 -17.93
CA SER A 152 -1.85 -27.09 -16.83
C SER A 152 -2.93 -27.38 -15.78
N ALA A 153 -2.84 -28.51 -15.07
CA ALA A 153 -3.76 -28.96 -14.02
C ALA A 153 -3.75 -28.10 -12.73
N THR A 154 -3.19 -26.88 -12.79
CA THR A 154 -3.18 -25.95 -11.66
C THR A 154 -4.54 -25.24 -11.57
N SER A 155 -5.22 -25.54 -10.47
CA SER A 155 -6.56 -25.09 -10.08
C SER A 155 -6.83 -23.60 -10.32
N GLY A 156 -8.08 -23.30 -10.72
CA GLY A 156 -8.89 -22.05 -10.70
C GLY A 156 -8.26 -20.64 -10.75
N ALA A 157 -7.12 -20.42 -10.12
CA ALA A 157 -6.47 -19.12 -9.96
C ALA A 157 -5.88 -18.53 -11.25
N LEU A 158 -5.80 -19.31 -12.34
CA LEU A 158 -5.18 -18.89 -13.61
C LEU A 158 -6.19 -18.82 -14.77
N THR A 159 -7.48 -18.85 -14.50
CA THR A 159 -8.53 -18.85 -15.53
C THR A 159 -8.79 -17.48 -16.16
N ASN A 160 -8.25 -16.40 -15.58
CA ASN A 160 -8.42 -15.04 -16.07
C ASN A 160 -7.07 -14.30 -16.07
N LEU A 161 -6.05 -14.90 -16.66
CA LEU A 161 -4.68 -14.40 -16.62
C LEU A 161 -4.51 -13.21 -17.57
N PRO A 162 -4.28 -11.97 -17.09
CA PRO A 162 -3.97 -10.85 -17.98
C PRO A 162 -2.62 -11.09 -18.67
N VAL A 163 -2.58 -10.92 -20.00
CA VAL A 163 -1.37 -11.14 -20.80
C VAL A 163 -1.03 -9.92 -21.66
N VAL A 164 0.27 -9.76 -21.92
CA VAL A 164 0.81 -8.81 -22.89
C VAL A 164 1.35 -9.57 -24.11
N ASN A 165 1.53 -8.88 -25.24
CA ASN A 165 2.06 -9.47 -26.48
C ASN A 165 1.25 -10.64 -27.07
N ASN A 166 -0.02 -10.81 -26.65
CA ASN A 166 -0.99 -11.75 -27.21
C ASN A 166 -0.43 -13.16 -27.50
N PRO A 167 0.04 -13.92 -26.47
CA PRO A 167 0.47 -15.30 -26.65
C PRO A 167 -0.64 -16.11 -27.32
N THR A 168 -0.33 -16.90 -28.34
CA THR A 168 -1.34 -17.69 -29.07
C THR A 168 -1.55 -19.08 -28.47
N SER A 169 -0.77 -19.47 -27.47
CA SER A 169 -0.88 -20.76 -26.80
C SER A 169 -0.31 -20.71 -25.38
N CYS A 170 -0.67 -21.73 -24.60
CA CYS A 170 -0.11 -22.00 -23.28
C CYS A 170 1.41 -22.10 -23.25
N ALA A 171 2.01 -22.69 -24.29
CA ALA A 171 3.45 -22.85 -24.42
C ALA A 171 4.17 -21.52 -24.68
N ALA A 172 3.43 -20.50 -25.13
CA ALA A 172 3.93 -19.14 -25.32
C ALA A 172 3.83 -18.27 -24.06
N LEU A 173 3.26 -18.78 -22.95
CA LEU A 173 3.31 -18.10 -21.66
C LEU A 173 4.73 -18.13 -21.10
N ASN A 174 5.27 -16.96 -20.81
CA ASN A 174 6.60 -16.76 -20.22
C ASN A 174 6.66 -15.36 -19.59
N THR A 175 7.79 -15.01 -18.97
CA THR A 175 7.98 -13.71 -18.32
C THR A 175 7.79 -12.48 -19.24
N SER A 176 7.89 -12.64 -20.57
CA SER A 176 7.65 -11.55 -21.55
C SER A 176 6.17 -11.41 -21.98
N THR A 177 5.33 -12.39 -21.69
CA THR A 177 3.89 -12.38 -22.02
C THR A 177 3.00 -12.23 -20.78
N LEU A 178 3.56 -12.37 -19.58
CA LEU A 178 2.87 -12.15 -18.32
C LEU A 178 3.03 -10.70 -17.83
N VAL A 179 2.04 -10.20 -17.10
CA VAL A 179 2.17 -8.93 -16.36
C VAL A 179 2.99 -9.18 -15.09
N MET A 180 4.30 -9.23 -15.27
CA MET A 180 5.26 -9.42 -14.19
C MET A 180 5.36 -8.17 -13.30
N THR A 181 5.57 -8.40 -12.01
CA THR A 181 6.00 -7.37 -11.06
C THR A 181 7.53 -7.31 -11.02
N GLY A 182 8.08 -6.11 -10.83
CA GLY A 182 9.49 -5.93 -10.49
C GLY A 182 9.74 -6.21 -9.00
N PRO A 183 10.90 -5.78 -8.46
CA PRO A 183 11.13 -5.79 -7.03
C PRO A 183 10.08 -4.94 -6.31
N VAL A 184 9.28 -5.56 -5.46
CA VAL A 184 8.28 -4.84 -4.67
C VAL A 184 9.00 -4.23 -3.47
N ILE A 185 8.89 -2.91 -3.32
CA ILE A 185 9.67 -2.17 -2.34
C ILE A 185 8.78 -1.31 -1.45
N GLU A 186 9.15 -1.21 -0.18
CA GLU A 186 8.68 -0.12 0.66
C GLU A 186 9.26 1.18 0.12
N LEU A 187 8.38 2.12 -0.20
CA LEU A 187 8.80 3.49 -0.39
C LEU A 187 8.91 4.13 1.00
N PRO A 188 9.92 4.98 1.22
CA PRO A 188 9.92 5.81 2.41
C PRO A 188 8.56 6.50 2.48
N THR A 189 7.93 6.45 3.65
CA THR A 189 6.70 7.19 3.90
C THR A 189 6.96 8.61 3.42
N VAL A 190 6.14 9.14 2.50
CA VAL A 190 6.21 10.55 2.12
C VAL A 190 5.67 11.32 3.33
N GLN A 191 6.52 11.41 4.35
CA GLN A 191 6.27 12.21 5.51
C GLN A 191 6.33 13.64 5.02
N ARG A 192 5.26 14.42 5.27
CA ARG A 192 5.25 15.82 4.86
C ARG A 192 6.49 16.50 5.42
N ASP A 193 7.07 17.43 4.69
CA ASP A 193 8.23 18.18 5.15
C ASP A 193 8.01 18.75 6.56
N SER A 194 6.80 19.25 6.82
CA SER A 194 6.37 19.67 8.15
C SER A 194 6.46 18.57 9.21
N ASP A 195 6.00 17.35 8.92
CA ASP A 195 6.08 16.23 9.87
C ASP A 195 7.52 15.77 10.11
N ARG A 196 8.38 15.85 9.10
CA ARG A 196 9.82 15.55 9.23
C ARG A 196 10.50 16.56 10.14
N ILE A 197 10.22 17.84 9.93
CA ILE A 197 10.69 18.94 10.78
C ILE A 197 10.16 18.79 12.20
N PHE A 198 8.87 18.49 12.39
CA PHE A 198 8.29 18.29 13.71
C PHE A 198 8.99 17.13 14.40
N ASN A 199 9.07 15.94 13.80
CA ASN A 199 9.76 14.79 14.40
C ASN A 199 11.22 15.11 14.81
N TYR A 200 11.95 15.86 13.98
CA TYR A 200 13.30 16.31 14.32
C TYR A 200 13.30 17.22 15.57
N LEU A 201 12.41 18.22 15.63
CA LEU A 201 12.32 19.15 16.77
C LEU A 201 11.85 18.46 18.05
N GLU A 202 10.97 17.46 17.94
CA GLU A 202 10.52 16.63 19.06
C GLU A 202 11.69 15.86 19.68
N ALA A 203 12.59 15.33 18.84
CA ALA A 203 13.78 14.62 19.27
C ALA A 203 14.89 15.54 19.79
N ALA A 204 15.11 16.68 19.13
CA ALA A 204 16.14 17.65 19.52
C ALA A 204 15.75 18.43 20.79
N PHE A 205 14.45 18.69 21.00
CA PHE A 205 13.94 19.53 22.07
C PHE A 205 12.76 18.89 22.83
N PRO A 206 12.93 17.69 23.43
CA PRO A 206 11.84 16.94 24.05
C PRO A 206 11.20 17.67 25.25
N GLY A 207 11.91 18.60 25.89
CA GLY A 207 11.36 19.44 26.95
C GLY A 207 10.28 20.42 26.48
N TYR A 208 10.26 20.76 25.18
CA TYR A 208 9.34 21.73 24.60
C TYR A 208 8.32 21.07 23.66
N ALA A 209 8.76 20.05 22.91
CA ALA A 209 8.01 19.47 21.81
C ALA A 209 7.71 17.96 21.97
N ALA A 210 7.87 17.30 23.12
CA ALA A 210 7.52 15.87 23.18
C ALA A 210 5.99 15.63 23.15
N PRO A 211 5.43 14.87 22.18
CA PRO A 211 4.00 14.56 22.16
C PRO A 211 3.63 13.46 23.16
N ALA A 212 2.47 13.60 23.81
CA ALA A 212 1.81 12.48 24.50
C ALA A 212 1.01 11.59 23.53
N SER A 213 0.60 12.15 22.37
CA SER A 213 -0.01 11.46 21.24
C SER A 213 0.26 12.25 19.96
N PRO A 214 0.90 11.69 18.91
CA PRO A 214 1.36 12.44 17.75
C PRO A 214 0.27 12.47 16.67
N ALA A 215 -0.67 13.40 16.78
CA ALA A 215 -1.60 13.69 15.70
C ALA A 215 -1.33 15.08 15.13
N SER A 216 -0.92 15.14 13.86
CA SER A 216 -0.85 16.40 13.12
C SER A 216 -2.26 16.84 12.71
N GLY A 217 -2.57 18.12 12.88
CA GLY A 217 -3.83 18.75 12.50
C GLY A 217 -3.62 19.83 11.45
N ALA A 218 -4.73 20.33 10.89
CA ALA A 218 -4.71 21.50 10.02
C ALA A 218 -5.88 22.44 10.32
N ILE A 219 -5.59 23.75 10.45
CA ILE A 219 -6.61 24.77 10.68
C ILE A 219 -6.16 26.12 10.12
N SER A 220 -7.04 26.84 9.42
CA SER A 220 -6.79 28.21 8.94
C SER A 220 -5.47 28.40 8.16
N GLY A 221 -5.10 27.39 7.36
CA GLY A 221 -3.87 27.36 6.56
C GLY A 221 -2.62 26.90 7.31
N TYR A 222 -2.71 26.64 8.63
CA TYR A 222 -1.64 26.02 9.39
C TYR A 222 -1.74 24.50 9.33
N TYR A 223 -0.58 23.84 9.22
CA TYR A 223 -0.40 22.43 9.55
C TYR A 223 0.39 22.34 10.85
N PHE A 224 -0.11 21.65 11.87
CA PHE A 224 0.44 21.79 13.21
C PHE A 224 0.40 20.50 14.04
N ARG A 225 1.20 20.47 15.11
CA ARG A 225 1.08 19.53 16.23
C ARG A 225 0.93 20.29 17.53
N TYR A 226 0.09 19.77 18.42
CA TYR A 226 -0.13 20.29 19.76
C TYR A 226 0.50 19.38 20.81
N TYR A 227 1.22 19.98 21.75
CA TYR A 227 1.95 19.31 22.80
C TYR A 227 1.30 19.59 24.15
N ALA A 228 0.38 18.71 24.56
CA ALA A 228 -0.44 18.88 25.76
C ALA A 228 0.37 19.13 27.04
N LYS A 229 1.55 18.50 27.17
CA LYS A 229 2.42 18.65 28.35
C LYS A 229 2.91 20.08 28.55
N THR A 230 3.21 20.79 27.46
CA THR A 230 3.75 22.15 27.47
C THR A 230 2.71 23.20 27.05
N ALA A 231 1.51 22.74 26.69
CA ALA A 231 0.48 23.51 25.99
C ALA A 231 0.98 24.23 24.73
N SER A 232 2.03 23.71 24.09
CA SER A 232 2.68 24.39 22.95
C SER A 232 2.25 23.82 21.60
N TYR A 233 2.54 24.55 20.53
CA TYR A 233 2.28 24.18 19.15
C TYR A 233 3.56 24.32 18.33
N LEU A 234 3.84 23.33 17.48
CA LEU A 234 4.67 23.52 16.29
C LEU A 234 3.74 23.60 15.09
N ALA A 235 3.94 24.57 14.20
CA ALA A 235 3.09 24.76 13.05
C ALA A 235 3.87 25.22 11.82
N THR A 236 3.45 24.83 10.63
CA THR A 236 3.93 25.41 9.38
C THR A 236 2.78 26.08 8.63
N LYS A 237 3.08 27.17 7.95
CA LYS A 237 2.15 27.89 7.06
C LYS A 237 2.94 28.71 6.07
N ASP A 238 2.50 28.71 4.80
CA ASP A 238 3.08 29.54 3.73
C ASP A 238 4.61 29.43 3.60
N GLY A 239 5.15 28.22 3.81
CA GLY A 239 6.59 27.94 3.73
C GLY A 239 7.40 28.34 4.97
N GLN A 240 6.74 28.77 6.05
CA GLN A 240 7.37 29.19 7.29
C GLN A 240 7.04 28.22 8.43
N LEU A 241 7.98 28.07 9.38
CA LEU A 241 7.83 27.30 10.61
C LEU A 241 7.60 28.23 11.79
N TYR A 242 6.68 27.85 12.66
CA TYR A 242 6.29 28.61 13.84
C TYR A 242 6.25 27.75 15.10
N PHE A 243 6.47 28.41 16.24
CA PHE A 243 6.26 27.84 17.57
C PHE A 243 5.41 28.77 18.44
N LEU A 244 4.48 28.20 19.21
CA LEU A 244 3.67 28.95 20.17
C LEU A 244 3.64 28.20 21.50
N ALA A 245 3.96 28.87 22.60
CA ALA A 245 3.87 28.31 23.94
C ALA A 245 3.12 29.29 24.86
N PRO A 246 1.78 29.22 24.94
CA PRO A 246 0.94 30.16 25.68
C PRO A 246 1.30 30.31 27.16
N ASN A 247 1.80 29.23 27.78
CA ASN A 247 2.24 29.24 29.18
C ASN A 247 3.52 30.06 29.41
N ILE A 248 4.25 30.40 28.35
CA ILE A 248 5.46 31.24 28.38
C ILE A 248 5.12 32.62 27.83
N ARG A 249 4.42 32.68 26.68
CA ARG A 249 3.96 33.92 26.04
C ARG A 249 2.85 33.68 25.02
N ALA A 250 2.08 34.73 24.75
CA ALA A 250 0.93 34.69 23.84
C ALA A 250 1.27 34.79 22.34
N ASP A 251 2.49 35.24 22.00
CA ASP A 251 2.86 35.53 20.60
C ASP A 251 3.46 34.32 19.88
N LEU A 252 3.06 34.13 18.63
CA LEU A 252 3.65 33.17 17.69
C LEU A 252 5.11 33.56 17.39
N PHE A 253 6.04 32.62 17.57
CA PHE A 253 7.43 32.79 17.17
C PHE A 253 7.61 32.25 15.75
N ASP A 254 8.16 33.08 14.87
CA ASP A 254 8.70 32.64 13.59
C ASP A 254 10.08 32.00 13.84
N LEU A 255 10.23 30.74 13.43
CA LEU A 255 11.47 29.98 13.57
C LEU A 255 12.31 29.94 12.29
N GLY A 256 11.82 30.52 11.18
CA GLY A 256 12.46 30.48 9.87
C GLY A 256 11.69 29.61 8.86
N THR A 257 12.30 29.41 7.70
CA THR A 257 11.62 28.76 6.57
C THR A 257 11.59 27.23 6.71
N VAL A 258 10.54 26.60 6.17
CA VAL A 258 10.42 25.15 6.04
C VAL A 258 11.61 24.57 5.27
N VAL A 259 12.08 25.24 4.22
CA VAL A 259 13.21 24.75 3.41
C VAL A 259 14.49 24.64 4.25
N GLN A 260 14.79 25.64 5.07
CA GLN A 260 15.95 25.62 5.96
C GLN A 260 15.85 24.50 7.00
N TRP A 261 14.70 24.39 7.67
CA TRP A 261 14.49 23.38 8.69
C TRP A 261 14.43 21.96 8.13
N LEU A 262 13.92 21.79 6.91
CA LEU A 262 13.91 20.50 6.23
C LEU A 262 15.32 20.02 5.91
N ALA A 263 16.20 20.93 5.48
CA ALA A 263 17.61 20.60 5.27
C ALA A 263 18.29 20.16 6.57
N ILE A 264 18.00 20.82 7.69
CA ILE A 264 18.51 20.45 9.02
C ILE A 264 17.97 19.09 9.46
N ALA A 265 16.66 18.87 9.33
CA ALA A 265 16.01 17.60 9.67
C ALA A 265 16.56 16.44 8.84
N ALA A 266 16.72 16.64 7.53
CA ALA A 266 17.30 15.66 6.62
C ALA A 266 18.74 15.29 7.00
N ALA A 267 19.58 16.26 7.37
CA ALA A 267 20.94 16.01 7.83
C ALA A 267 20.99 15.20 9.13
N ALA A 268 19.93 15.26 9.95
CA ALA A 268 19.77 14.50 11.18
C ALA A 268 19.06 13.14 10.99
N GLY A 269 18.70 12.77 9.75
CA GLY A 269 18.05 11.49 9.43
C GLY A 269 16.52 11.48 9.54
N TYR A 270 15.88 12.65 9.51
CA TYR A 270 14.41 12.83 9.53
C TYR A 270 13.86 13.25 8.16
#